data_AF-A0AAX1MGP6-F1
#
_entry.id   AF-A0AAX1MGP6-F1
#
_cell.length_a   1.000
_cell.length_b   1.000
_cell.length_c   1.000
_cell.angle_alpha   90.00
_cell.angle_beta   90.00
_cell.angle_gamma   90.00
#
_symmetry.space_group_name_H-M   'P 1'
#
loop_
_entity.id
_entity.type
_entity.pdbx_description
1 polymer ?
#
loop_
_entity_poly.entity_id
_entity_poly.type
_entity_poly.pdbx_seq_one_letter_code
_entity_poly.pdbx_strand_id
1 'polypeptide(L)'
;MYKYLHHISDFMVDTAHLSPLEECFYRRAIDFYYLNEKPLPKETQSVFRRLRAITQEERDAVLNVLQDFFFELEDGFHNKRCDAEIAEYHLNANKNRENGKKGGRPPKNKPKVNPIESELVNQENPKETQSVILGSESETQKNLNRKPLTDNHKPNINTHTLSENENFDQSDSWKPESEILLNVIRQSVGVQAEQVIAMAEYEFHLGNFNAHWENKIDLTENQKTRKFAQWLILEFKKQAVSNNKSEPEKAIQTSLNVNEAWSKPQELVVYNEAQLPELTEQDVEEWM
;
A
#
# COMPACT_ATOMS: atom_id res chain seq x y z
N MET A 1 18.17 4.23 -6.10
CA MET A 1 17.96 4.64 -4.70
C MET A 1 16.50 4.40 -4.39
N TYR A 2 16.26 3.38 -3.57
CA TYR A 2 14.96 3.03 -3.04
C TYR A 2 14.32 4.22 -2.33
N LYS A 3 13.02 4.41 -2.51
CA LYS A 3 12.24 5.41 -1.77
C LYS A 3 11.57 4.70 -0.59
N TYR A 4 12.15 4.84 0.59
CA TYR A 4 11.57 4.33 1.83
C TYR A 4 10.30 5.09 2.21
N LEU A 5 9.18 4.37 2.33
CA LEU A 5 7.95 4.91 2.92
C LEU A 5 7.91 4.51 4.38
N HIS A 6 7.95 5.51 5.25
CA HIS A 6 7.87 5.26 6.68
C HIS A 6 6.41 5.08 7.13
N HIS A 7 6.01 3.83 7.35
CA HIS A 7 4.68 3.49 7.86
C HIS A 7 4.64 3.62 9.38
N ILE A 8 4.17 4.79 9.86
CA ILE A 8 4.18 5.14 11.29
C ILE A 8 3.41 4.11 12.12
N SER A 9 2.23 3.67 11.66
CA SER A 9 1.42 2.70 12.40
C SER A 9 2.11 1.36 12.61
N ASP A 10 2.70 0.79 11.55
CA ASP A 10 3.45 -0.47 11.64
C ASP A 10 4.64 -0.30 12.59
N PHE A 11 5.38 0.80 12.42
CA PHE A 11 6.53 1.11 13.27
C PHE A 11 6.14 1.16 14.75
N MET A 12 5.09 1.91 15.09
CA MET A 12 4.62 2.03 16.48
C MET A 12 4.20 0.69 17.08
N VAL A 13 3.61 -0.21 16.29
CA VAL A 13 3.21 -1.54 16.75
C VAL A 13 4.43 -2.43 16.96
N ASP A 14 5.33 -2.47 15.99
CA ASP A 14 6.52 -3.33 16.01
C ASP A 14 7.51 -2.90 17.11
N THR A 15 7.61 -1.61 17.42
CA THR A 15 8.57 -1.09 18.40
C THR A 15 7.98 -0.80 19.78
N ALA A 16 6.70 -1.12 20.03
CA ALA A 16 6.00 -0.76 21.27
C ALA A 16 6.66 -1.31 22.56
N HIS A 17 7.41 -2.40 22.44
CA HIS A 17 8.07 -3.08 23.56
C HIS A 17 9.53 -2.62 23.77
N LEU A 18 10.07 -1.79 22.87
CA LEU A 18 11.44 -1.31 22.94
C LEU A 18 11.59 -0.15 23.90
N SER A 19 12.74 -0.08 24.56
CA SER A 19 13.18 1.14 25.22
C SER A 19 13.45 2.24 24.18
N PRO A 20 13.42 3.54 24.58
CA PRO A 20 13.76 4.63 23.66
C PRO A 20 15.16 4.50 23.02
N LEU A 21 16.09 3.87 23.74
CA LEU A 21 17.44 3.62 23.24
C LEU A 21 17.45 2.55 22.15
N GLU A 22 16.77 1.42 22.39
CA GLU A 22 16.61 0.34 21.41
C GLU A 22 15.84 0.82 20.17
N GLU A 23 14.75 1.58 20.36
CA GLU A 23 13.99 2.16 19.26
C GLU A 23 14.88 3.06 18.38
N CYS A 24 15.76 3.86 19.00
CA CYS A 24 16.72 4.69 18.28
C CYS A 24 17.68 3.85 17.42
N PHE A 25 18.22 2.75 17.96
CA PHE A 25 19.13 1.88 17.22
C PHE A 25 18.42 1.05 16.15
N TYR A 26 17.19 0.59 16.41
CA TYR A 26 16.34 -0.01 15.40
C TYR A 26 16.13 0.94 14.22
N ARG A 27 15.76 2.20 14.50
CA ARG A 27 15.60 3.21 13.45
C ARG A 27 16.89 3.39 12.63
N ARG A 28 18.04 3.57 13.30
CA ARG A 28 19.33 3.73 12.62
C ARG A 28 19.72 2.52 11.79
N ALA A 29 19.42 1.31 12.26
CA ALA A 29 19.69 0.07 11.54
C ALA A 29 18.85 -0.03 10.26
N ILE A 30 17.56 0.28 10.35
CA ILE A 30 16.64 0.32 9.21
C ILE A 30 17.07 1.40 8.20
N ASP A 31 17.39 2.61 8.65
CA ASP A 31 17.87 3.69 7.78
C ASP A 31 19.18 3.31 7.08
N PHE A 32 20.12 2.68 7.80
CA PHE A 32 21.36 2.17 7.19
C PHE A 32 21.07 1.13 6.11
N TYR A 33 20.13 0.23 6.36
CA TYR A 33 19.74 -0.83 5.42
C TYR A 33 19.22 -0.24 4.11
N TYR A 34 18.27 0.68 4.18
CA TYR A 34 17.68 1.31 2.99
C TYR A 34 18.63 2.27 2.29
N LEU A 35 19.50 2.96 3.03
CA LEU A 35 20.50 3.86 2.46
C LEU A 35 21.51 3.09 1.59
N ASN A 36 21.93 1.92 2.05
CA ASN A 36 22.95 1.13 1.36
C ASN A 36 22.37 0.01 0.48
N GLU A 37 21.06 -0.23 0.58
CA GLU A 37 20.34 -1.35 -0.05
C GLU A 37 21.04 -2.70 0.25
N LYS A 38 21.60 -2.85 1.47
CA LYS A 38 22.47 -3.98 1.88
C LYS A 38 22.28 -4.35 3.36
N PRO A 39 22.51 -5.62 3.73
CA PRO A 39 22.46 -6.07 5.11
C PRO A 39 23.53 -5.38 5.98
N LEU A 40 23.31 -5.37 7.29
CA LEU A 40 24.32 -4.89 8.22
C LEU A 40 25.48 -5.89 8.27
N PRO A 41 26.74 -5.46 8.34
CA PRO A 41 27.87 -6.38 8.37
C PRO A 41 27.82 -7.33 9.58
N LYS A 42 28.34 -8.54 9.42
CA LYS A 42 28.43 -9.52 10.51
C LYS A 42 29.40 -9.11 11.63
N GLU A 43 30.44 -8.35 11.30
CA GLU A 43 31.40 -7.85 12.28
C GLU A 43 30.74 -6.85 13.25
N THR A 44 30.50 -7.29 14.49
CA THR A 44 29.78 -6.50 15.50
C THR A 44 30.41 -5.13 15.75
N GLN A 45 31.74 -5.03 15.71
CA GLN A 45 32.46 -3.74 15.81
C GLN A 45 32.17 -2.78 14.64
N SER A 46 32.02 -3.33 13.43
CA SER A 46 31.62 -2.58 12.24
C SER A 46 30.19 -2.07 12.39
N VAL A 47 29.29 -2.90 12.92
CA VAL A 47 27.89 -2.52 13.19
C VAL A 47 27.81 -1.42 14.24
N PHE A 48 28.44 -1.60 15.41
CA PHE A 48 28.44 -0.59 16.48
C PHE A 48 28.95 0.76 15.98
N ARG A 49 30.05 0.77 15.23
CA ARG A 49 30.59 2.00 14.65
C ARG A 49 29.63 2.64 13.64
N ARG A 50 28.95 1.85 12.80
CA ARG A 50 27.99 2.34 11.79
C ARG A 50 26.72 2.90 12.43
N LEU A 51 26.22 2.23 13.46
CA LEU A 51 25.04 2.66 14.23
C LEU A 51 25.37 3.72 15.29
N ARG A 52 26.65 4.04 15.46
CA ARG A 52 27.17 5.02 16.43
C ARG A 52 26.88 4.63 17.87
N ALA A 53 26.96 3.35 18.19
CA ALA A 53 26.92 2.81 19.54
C ALA A 53 28.34 2.86 20.15
N ILE A 54 28.54 3.76 21.09
CA ILE A 54 29.83 4.05 21.73
C ILE A 54 29.87 3.40 23.11
N THR A 55 28.86 3.64 23.95
CA THR A 55 28.78 3.14 25.33
C THR A 55 28.41 1.66 25.37
N GLN A 56 28.61 1.00 26.52
CA GLN A 56 28.23 -0.41 26.65
C GLN A 56 26.71 -0.59 26.57
N GLU A 57 25.95 0.27 27.23
CA GLU A 57 24.49 0.28 27.19
C GLU A 57 23.94 0.43 25.76
N GLU A 58 24.55 1.31 24.96
CA GLU A 58 24.20 1.47 23.54
C GLU A 58 24.50 0.21 22.72
N ARG A 59 25.60 -0.49 23.02
CA ARG A 59 25.95 -1.74 22.33
C ARG A 59 24.99 -2.86 22.70
N ASP A 60 24.61 -2.96 23.95
CA ASP A 60 23.64 -3.95 24.43
C ASP A 60 22.28 -3.71 23.77
N ALA A 61 21.83 -2.45 23.68
CA ALA A 61 20.62 -2.09 22.94
C ALA A 61 20.69 -2.48 21.45
N VAL A 62 21.84 -2.28 20.79
CA VAL A 62 22.03 -2.76 19.40
C VAL A 62 21.91 -4.27 19.31
N LEU A 63 22.49 -5.02 20.25
CA LEU A 63 22.43 -6.48 20.24
C LEU A 63 20.99 -6.99 20.40
N ASN A 64 20.21 -6.41 21.33
CA ASN A 64 18.80 -6.75 21.51
C ASN A 64 18.00 -6.52 20.22
N VAL A 65 18.19 -5.35 19.60
CA VAL A 65 17.54 -5.01 18.32
C VAL A 65 17.93 -5.99 17.21
N LEU A 66 19.21 -6.36 17.10
CA LEU A 66 19.66 -7.32 16.10
C LEU A 66 19.05 -8.70 16.35
N GLN A 67 18.89 -9.10 17.60
CA GLN A 67 18.29 -10.37 17.97
C GLN A 67 16.79 -10.44 17.64
N ASP A 68 16.06 -9.34 17.85
CA ASP A 68 14.60 -9.33 17.70
C ASP A 68 14.13 -9.09 16.26
N PHE A 69 14.82 -8.21 15.51
CA PHE A 69 14.37 -7.75 14.20
C PHE A 69 15.22 -8.24 13.02
N PHE A 70 16.38 -8.83 13.30
CA PHE A 70 17.29 -9.28 12.27
C PHE A 70 17.63 -10.76 12.43
N PHE A 71 18.07 -11.37 11.33
CA PHE A 71 18.59 -12.73 11.34
C PHE A 71 19.95 -12.76 10.65
N GLU A 72 20.85 -13.55 11.19
CA GLU A 72 22.22 -13.66 10.72
C GLU A 72 22.31 -14.63 9.53
N LEU A 73 22.89 -14.15 8.43
CA LEU A 73 23.28 -14.94 7.26
C LEU A 73 24.80 -14.83 7.02
N GLU A 74 25.28 -15.41 5.93
CA GLU A 74 26.70 -15.43 5.56
C GLU A 74 27.26 -14.03 5.29
N ASP A 75 26.46 -13.15 4.70
CA ASP A 75 26.83 -11.79 4.28
C ASP A 75 26.49 -10.70 5.31
N GLY A 76 25.67 -11.00 6.32
CA GLY A 76 25.35 -10.03 7.37
C GLY A 76 24.07 -10.31 8.15
N PHE A 77 23.56 -9.27 8.82
CA PHE A 77 22.28 -9.26 9.49
C PHE A 77 21.20 -8.72 8.56
N HIS A 78 20.21 -9.56 8.30
CA HIS A 78 19.12 -9.31 7.36
C HIS A 78 17.83 -8.94 8.09
N ASN A 79 17.06 -8.03 7.48
CA ASN A 79 15.71 -7.75 7.90
C ASN A 79 14.74 -8.17 6.79
N LYS A 80 13.79 -9.03 7.14
CA LYS A 80 12.86 -9.65 6.19
C LYS A 80 12.08 -8.60 5.37
N ARG A 81 11.61 -7.54 6.03
CA ARG A 81 10.85 -6.46 5.39
C ARG A 81 11.74 -5.69 4.43
N CYS A 82 12.92 -5.26 4.89
CA CYS A 82 13.86 -4.52 4.06
C CYS A 82 14.25 -5.30 2.80
N ASP A 83 14.58 -6.59 2.94
CA ASP A 83 14.95 -7.44 1.81
C ASP A 83 13.81 -7.58 0.79
N ALA A 84 12.59 -7.82 1.27
CA ALA A 84 11.43 -7.97 0.39
C ALA A 84 11.16 -6.69 -0.41
N GLU A 85 11.17 -5.53 0.26
CA GLU A 85 10.92 -4.23 -0.36
C GLU A 85 12.03 -3.85 -1.36
N ILE A 86 13.29 -4.05 -1.01
CA ILE A 86 14.44 -3.77 -1.88
C ILE A 86 14.43 -4.70 -3.10
N ALA A 87 14.12 -5.98 -2.92
CA ALA A 87 14.00 -6.93 -4.02
C ALA A 87 12.88 -6.55 -5.00
N GLU A 88 11.70 -6.15 -4.51
CA GLU A 88 10.60 -5.67 -5.36
C GLU A 88 11.01 -4.41 -6.13
N TYR A 89 11.66 -3.46 -5.46
CA TYR A 89 12.15 -2.24 -6.10
C TYR A 89 13.12 -2.54 -7.24
N HIS A 90 14.13 -3.38 -7.02
CA HIS A 90 15.08 -3.77 -8.07
C HIS A 90 14.42 -4.53 -9.21
N LEU A 91 13.46 -5.42 -8.90
CA LEU A 91 12.71 -6.14 -9.92
C LEU A 91 11.95 -5.17 -10.84
N ASN A 92 11.25 -4.20 -10.26
CA ASN A 92 10.51 -3.19 -11.02
C ASN A 92 11.44 -2.24 -11.79
N ALA A 93 12.55 -1.82 -11.17
CA ALA A 93 13.57 -1.02 -11.84
C ALA A 93 14.18 -1.74 -13.05
N ASN A 94 14.47 -3.04 -12.91
CA ASN A 94 15.00 -3.86 -13.99
C ASN A 94 13.98 -4.03 -15.13
N LYS A 95 12.72 -4.34 -14.82
CA LYS A 95 11.63 -4.39 -15.82
C LYS A 95 11.50 -3.09 -16.60
N ASN A 96 11.50 -1.95 -15.89
CA ASN A 96 11.41 -0.64 -16.51
C ASN A 96 12.63 -0.32 -17.38
N ARG A 97 13.83 -0.73 -16.96
CA ARG A 97 15.06 -0.60 -17.76
C ARG A 97 14.98 -1.43 -19.04
N GLU A 98 14.53 -2.69 -18.97
CA GLU A 98 14.38 -3.55 -20.14
C GLU A 98 13.29 -3.02 -21.10
N ASN A 99 12.19 -2.50 -20.57
CA ASN A 99 11.17 -1.85 -21.39
C ASN A 99 11.69 -0.56 -22.04
N GLY A 100 12.47 0.23 -21.30
CA GLY A 100 13.12 1.44 -21.82
C GLY A 100 14.11 1.15 -22.96
N LYS A 101 14.89 0.05 -22.85
CA LYS A 101 15.80 -0.41 -23.92
C LYS A 101 15.06 -0.76 -25.22
N LYS A 102 13.83 -1.27 -25.13
CA LYS A 102 12.99 -1.60 -26.29
C LYS A 102 12.40 -0.37 -26.99
N GLY A 103 12.59 0.82 -26.41
CA GLY A 103 12.07 2.09 -26.90
C GLY A 103 10.63 2.30 -26.45
N GLY A 104 10.36 3.45 -25.82
CA GLY A 104 9.01 3.85 -25.41
C GLY A 104 8.22 4.56 -26.52
N ARG A 105 8.91 5.04 -27.56
CA ARG A 105 8.29 5.78 -28.66
C ARG A 105 7.98 4.80 -29.80
N PRO A 106 6.70 4.60 -30.17
CA PRO A 106 6.36 3.86 -31.36
C PRO A 106 7.10 4.47 -32.56
N PRO A 107 7.74 3.66 -33.42
CA PRO A 107 8.37 4.18 -34.62
C PRO A 107 7.30 4.92 -35.43
N LYS A 108 7.56 6.19 -35.78
CA LYS A 108 6.72 6.88 -36.76
C LYS A 108 6.81 6.09 -38.05
N ASN A 109 5.74 5.41 -38.44
CA ASN A 109 5.59 4.84 -39.77
C ASN A 109 5.79 5.98 -40.78
N LYS A 110 6.97 6.04 -41.40
CA LYS A 110 7.16 6.85 -42.60
C LYS A 110 6.45 6.09 -43.73
N PRO A 111 5.54 6.70 -44.50
CA PRO A 111 4.97 6.05 -45.67
C PRO A 111 6.12 5.68 -46.62
N LYS A 112 6.12 4.43 -47.09
CA LYS A 112 7.09 3.92 -48.06
C LYS A 112 6.93 4.71 -49.36
N VAL A 113 7.88 5.58 -49.67
CA VAL A 113 8.06 6.11 -51.04
C VAL A 113 9.29 5.40 -51.61
N ASN A 114 9.11 4.83 -52.80
CA ASN A 114 10.05 3.93 -53.48
C ASN A 114 11.40 4.61 -53.80
N PRO A 115 12.49 3.83 -53.92
CA PRO A 115 13.83 4.36 -54.15
C PRO A 115 14.10 4.62 -55.64
N ILE A 116 14.54 5.84 -55.97
CA ILE A 116 15.39 6.11 -57.14
C ILE A 116 16.57 6.97 -56.65
N GLU A 117 17.76 6.58 -57.12
CA GLU A 117 19.12 6.92 -56.70
C GLU A 117 19.54 8.40 -56.78
N SER A 118 20.72 8.63 -56.17
CA SER A 118 21.66 9.76 -56.27
C SER A 118 21.25 11.00 -55.44
N GLU A 119 22.15 11.67 -54.70
CA GLU A 119 23.58 11.85 -54.86
C GLU A 119 24.19 12.38 -53.55
N LEU A 120 25.46 12.05 -53.31
CA LEU A 120 26.28 12.56 -52.20
C LEU A 120 26.50 14.07 -52.31
N VAL A 121 26.08 14.85 -51.31
CA VAL A 121 26.62 16.19 -51.06
C VAL A 121 26.83 16.39 -49.56
N ASN A 122 28.10 16.52 -49.19
CA ASN A 122 28.56 17.08 -47.92
C ASN A 122 28.03 18.52 -47.77
N GLN A 123 27.48 18.89 -46.61
CA GLN A 123 27.75 20.19 -45.98
C GLN A 123 27.09 20.31 -44.59
N GLU A 124 27.96 20.67 -43.65
CA GLU A 124 27.73 21.56 -42.51
C GLU A 124 26.83 21.11 -41.34
N ASN A 125 27.51 20.96 -40.21
CA ASN A 125 26.98 20.87 -38.86
C ASN A 125 26.45 22.24 -38.40
N PRO A 126 25.21 22.38 -37.89
CA PRO A 126 24.84 23.53 -37.10
C PRO A 126 25.08 23.23 -35.61
N LYS A 127 26.08 23.90 -35.03
CA LYS A 127 26.07 24.21 -33.60
C LYS A 127 24.99 25.26 -33.37
N GLU A 128 23.90 24.88 -32.70
CA GLU A 128 23.19 25.83 -31.84
C GLU A 128 22.43 25.08 -30.73
N THR A 129 23.03 25.11 -29.54
CA THR A 129 22.35 24.91 -28.26
C THR A 129 21.32 26.01 -28.07
N GLN A 130 20.04 25.64 -27.93
CA GLN A 130 19.01 26.56 -27.41
C GLN A 130 18.39 25.99 -26.13
N SER A 131 18.70 26.72 -25.06
CA SER A 131 17.93 27.04 -23.85
C SER A 131 16.90 26.06 -23.28
N VAL A 132 17.19 25.67 -22.04
CA VAL A 132 16.28 25.38 -20.90
C VAL A 132 14.81 25.76 -21.13
N ILE A 133 13.93 24.75 -21.05
CA ILE A 133 12.57 24.97 -20.52
C ILE A 133 12.43 24.11 -19.28
N LEU A 134 12.55 24.80 -18.15
CA LEU A 134 12.09 24.41 -16.83
C LEU A 134 10.56 24.31 -16.88
N GLY A 135 10.00 23.19 -16.45
CA GLY A 135 8.57 23.07 -16.20
C GLY A 135 7.94 21.79 -16.74
N SER A 136 7.85 20.78 -15.87
CA SER A 136 6.70 19.84 -15.81
C SER A 136 6.82 19.00 -14.54
N GLU A 137 6.89 19.67 -13.38
CA GLU A 137 6.54 19.09 -12.09
C GLU A 137 5.01 19.00 -12.00
N SER A 138 4.37 17.94 -12.50
CA SER A 138 2.93 17.76 -12.23
C SER A 138 2.38 16.33 -12.33
N GLU A 139 3.04 15.36 -12.98
CA GLU A 139 2.36 14.07 -13.28
C GLU A 139 2.86 12.85 -12.50
N THR A 140 3.88 12.99 -11.65
CA THR A 140 4.41 11.83 -10.90
C THR A 140 3.68 11.54 -9.58
N GLN A 141 2.66 12.33 -9.20
CA GLN A 141 1.97 12.19 -7.90
C GLN A 141 0.66 11.38 -7.93
N LYS A 142 0.17 10.93 -9.10
CA LYS A 142 -1.15 10.25 -9.19
C LYS A 142 -1.16 8.73 -9.01
N ASN A 143 -0.06 8.11 -8.57
CA ASN A 143 0.01 6.64 -8.43
C ASN A 143 0.33 6.16 -7.00
N LEU A 144 -0.30 6.80 -5.99
CA LEU A 144 -0.20 6.43 -4.56
C LEU A 144 -1.31 5.48 -4.07
N ASN A 145 -2.09 4.86 -4.96
CA ASN A 145 -3.09 3.87 -4.55
C ASN A 145 -2.57 2.45 -4.73
N ARG A 146 -1.85 1.93 -3.73
CA ARG A 146 -1.71 0.48 -3.55
C ARG A 146 -2.37 0.04 -2.25
N LYS A 147 -3.19 -0.99 -2.39
CA LYS A 147 -3.94 -1.71 -1.35
C LYS A 147 -2.95 -2.40 -0.37
N PRO A 148 -3.30 -2.57 0.92
CA PRO A 148 -2.41 -3.24 1.86
C PRO A 148 -2.22 -4.72 1.50
N LEU A 149 -0.97 -5.17 1.39
CA LEU A 149 -0.59 -6.57 1.53
C LEU A 149 -0.26 -6.79 3.01
N THR A 150 -1.06 -7.62 3.67
CA THR A 150 -0.78 -8.09 5.03
C THR A 150 0.10 -9.35 4.96
N ASP A 151 1.18 -9.35 5.72
CA ASP A 151 2.09 -10.48 5.92
C ASP A 151 1.39 -11.70 6.54
N ASN A 152 1.73 -12.88 6.02
CA ASN A 152 1.29 -14.18 6.54
C ASN A 152 2.13 -14.58 7.76
N HIS A 153 1.48 -14.69 8.92
CA HIS A 153 2.01 -15.37 10.10
C HIS A 153 1.32 -16.74 10.24
N LYS A 154 2.09 -17.82 10.39
CA LYS A 154 1.57 -19.15 10.77
C LYS A 154 1.42 -19.20 12.30
N PRO A 155 0.31 -19.71 12.82
CA PRO A 155 0.32 -20.47 14.06
C PRO A 155 0.09 -21.97 13.77
N ASN A 156 0.92 -22.78 14.41
CA ASN A 156 0.80 -24.24 14.48
C ASN A 156 -0.17 -24.61 15.60
N ILE A 157 -1.17 -25.45 15.32
CA ILE A 157 -1.86 -26.27 16.34
C ILE A 157 -2.44 -27.52 15.69
N ASN A 158 -2.06 -28.68 16.23
CA ASN A 158 -2.50 -30.02 15.86
C ASN A 158 -3.81 -30.43 16.57
N THR A 159 -4.63 -31.26 15.89
CA THR A 159 -5.59 -32.31 16.36
C THR A 159 -6.80 -31.84 17.21
N HIS A 160 -8.04 -32.33 17.12
CA HIS A 160 -8.75 -33.58 16.75
C HIS A 160 -10.25 -33.17 16.57
N THR A 161 -11.13 -33.74 15.72
CA THR A 161 -11.97 -34.95 15.92
C THR A 161 -12.91 -35.17 14.71
N LEU A 162 -13.35 -36.42 14.54
CA LEU A 162 -14.05 -37.07 13.43
C LEU A 162 -15.54 -36.71 13.19
N SER A 163 -15.99 -36.86 11.92
CA SER A 163 -17.15 -37.69 11.49
C SER A 163 -17.18 -37.76 9.94
N GLU A 164 -16.82 -38.88 9.32
CA GLU A 164 -17.71 -39.93 8.74
C GLU A 164 -18.44 -39.59 7.42
N ASN A 165 -18.03 -40.31 6.36
CA ASN A 165 -18.83 -40.98 5.31
C ASN A 165 -19.64 -40.16 4.28
N GLU A 166 -19.19 -40.09 3.02
CA GLU A 166 -19.56 -40.96 1.87
C GLU A 166 -19.29 -40.30 0.49
N ASN A 167 -18.56 -41.06 -0.34
CA ASN A 167 -18.56 -41.20 -1.81
C ASN A 167 -18.94 -40.08 -2.81
N PHE A 168 -18.08 -40.04 -3.84
CA PHE A 168 -18.31 -39.84 -5.28
C PHE A 168 -18.17 -38.43 -5.88
N ASP A 169 -16.98 -38.23 -6.47
CA ASP A 169 -16.70 -37.50 -7.72
C ASP A 169 -17.33 -36.11 -7.85
N GLN A 170 -16.71 -35.10 -7.23
CA GLN A 170 -16.99 -33.71 -7.55
C GLN A 170 -15.76 -32.85 -7.29
N SER A 171 -15.34 -32.11 -8.33
CA SER A 171 -14.16 -31.23 -8.37
C SER A 171 -13.85 -30.57 -7.02
N ASP A 172 -12.56 -30.46 -6.67
CA ASP A 172 -11.98 -29.82 -5.47
C ASP A 172 -12.28 -28.30 -5.31
N SER A 173 -13.48 -27.86 -5.71
CA SER A 173 -13.99 -26.51 -5.56
C SER A 173 -14.44 -26.30 -4.13
N TRP A 174 -13.63 -25.55 -3.38
CA TRP A 174 -13.92 -25.11 -2.02
C TRP A 174 -15.29 -24.41 -1.89
N LYS A 175 -15.99 -24.62 -0.77
CA LYS A 175 -17.24 -23.93 -0.42
C LYS A 175 -17.21 -23.50 1.06
N PRO A 176 -17.70 -22.29 1.39
CA PRO A 176 -17.72 -21.81 2.76
C PRO A 176 -18.80 -22.49 3.61
N GLU A 177 -18.53 -22.66 4.90
CA GLU A 177 -19.55 -22.99 5.89
C GLU A 177 -20.58 -21.84 6.00
N SER A 178 -21.86 -22.17 5.79
CA SER A 178 -22.95 -21.19 5.63
C SER A 178 -23.16 -20.30 6.86
N GLU A 179 -23.13 -20.88 8.06
CA GLU A 179 -23.33 -20.15 9.32
C GLU A 179 -22.16 -19.20 9.60
N ILE A 180 -20.93 -19.66 9.35
CA ILE A 180 -19.72 -18.85 9.53
C ILE A 180 -19.73 -17.69 8.54
N LEU A 181 -20.05 -17.95 7.26
CA LEU A 181 -20.16 -16.93 6.23
C LEU A 181 -21.22 -15.88 6.60
N LEU A 182 -22.41 -16.32 7.01
CA LEU A 182 -23.51 -15.43 7.42
C LEU A 182 -23.09 -14.55 8.59
N ASN A 183 -22.44 -15.10 9.60
CA ASN A 183 -21.96 -14.35 10.76
C ASN A 183 -20.92 -13.29 10.35
N VAL A 184 -19.97 -13.65 9.48
CA VAL A 184 -18.95 -12.71 8.97
C VAL A 184 -19.59 -11.58 8.17
N ILE A 185 -20.56 -11.87 7.29
CA ILE A 185 -21.25 -10.84 6.51
C ILE A 185 -22.09 -9.95 7.45
N ARG A 186 -22.80 -10.54 8.42
CA ARG A 186 -23.63 -9.83 9.40
C ARG A 186 -22.82 -8.83 10.24
N GLN A 187 -21.57 -9.16 10.58
CA GLN A 187 -20.67 -8.21 11.25
C GLN A 187 -20.40 -6.94 10.42
N SER A 188 -20.47 -7.02 9.09
CA SER A 188 -20.18 -5.87 8.20
C SER A 188 -21.42 -5.11 7.74
N VAL A 189 -22.53 -5.80 7.45
CA VAL A 189 -23.72 -5.19 6.82
C VAL A 189 -25.01 -5.39 7.63
N GLY A 190 -24.91 -5.98 8.82
CA GLY A 190 -26.03 -6.15 9.74
C GLY A 190 -27.19 -6.95 9.11
N VAL A 191 -28.39 -6.38 9.18
CA VAL A 191 -29.64 -7.01 8.71
C VAL A 191 -29.63 -7.31 7.21
N GLN A 192 -28.79 -6.63 6.42
CA GLN A 192 -28.67 -6.86 4.98
C GLN A 192 -27.92 -8.16 4.63
N ALA A 193 -27.31 -8.84 5.60
CA ALA A 193 -26.49 -10.04 5.35
C ALA A 193 -27.25 -11.18 4.67
N GLU A 194 -28.52 -11.37 5.02
CA GLU A 194 -29.36 -12.40 4.42
C GLU A 194 -29.64 -12.11 2.94
N GLN A 195 -29.76 -10.83 2.56
CA GLN A 195 -29.93 -10.42 1.16
C GLN A 195 -28.66 -10.61 0.34
N VAL A 196 -27.49 -10.43 0.98
CA VAL A 196 -26.18 -10.68 0.34
C VAL A 196 -26.00 -12.17 0.04
N ILE A 197 -26.43 -13.06 0.94
CA ILE A 197 -26.35 -14.52 0.70
C ILE A 197 -27.42 -14.97 -0.31
N ALA A 198 -28.60 -14.36 -0.28
CA ALA A 198 -29.69 -14.65 -1.20
C ALA A 198 -29.54 -14.02 -2.60
N MET A 199 -28.34 -13.55 -2.98
CA MET A 199 -28.08 -13.01 -4.31
C MET A 199 -28.29 -14.07 -5.40
N ALA A 200 -28.94 -13.69 -6.49
CA ALA A 200 -29.28 -14.58 -7.60
C ALA A 200 -28.05 -15.20 -8.29
N GLU A 201 -26.89 -14.54 -8.17
CA GLU A 201 -25.62 -14.98 -8.75
C GLU A 201 -24.63 -15.56 -7.71
N TYR A 202 -25.09 -15.98 -6.52
CA TYR A 202 -24.21 -16.51 -5.47
C TYR A 202 -23.26 -17.63 -5.96
N GLU A 203 -23.80 -18.65 -6.62
CA GLU A 203 -23.00 -19.78 -7.15
C GLU A 203 -22.04 -19.33 -8.27
N PHE A 204 -22.45 -18.36 -9.08
CA PHE A 204 -21.60 -17.78 -10.13
C PHE A 204 -20.42 -17.01 -9.51
N HIS A 205 -20.66 -16.25 -8.45
CA HIS A 205 -19.60 -15.63 -7.69
C HIS A 205 -18.71 -16.72 -7.08
N LEU A 206 -19.25 -17.70 -6.35
CA LEU A 206 -18.45 -18.77 -5.74
C LEU A 206 -17.50 -19.47 -6.74
N GLY A 207 -17.98 -19.81 -7.94
CA GLY A 207 -17.14 -20.39 -8.99
C GLY A 207 -16.00 -19.46 -9.44
N ASN A 208 -16.29 -18.18 -9.64
CA ASN A 208 -15.30 -17.16 -9.99
C ASN A 208 -14.28 -16.91 -8.85
N PHE A 209 -14.68 -17.01 -7.58
CA PHE A 209 -13.74 -16.99 -6.44
C PHE A 209 -12.78 -18.17 -6.55
N ASN A 210 -13.31 -19.37 -6.69
CA ASN A 210 -12.52 -20.59 -6.76
C ASN A 210 -11.53 -20.55 -7.91
N ALA A 211 -11.95 -20.17 -9.12
CA ALA A 211 -11.06 -20.01 -10.27
C ALA A 211 -9.96 -18.94 -10.05
N HIS A 212 -10.27 -17.86 -9.33
CA HIS A 212 -9.29 -16.82 -9.04
C HIS A 212 -8.18 -17.32 -8.09
N TRP A 213 -8.51 -18.23 -7.18
CA TRP A 213 -7.65 -18.71 -6.10
C TRP A 213 -7.09 -20.12 -6.32
N GLU A 214 -7.54 -20.85 -7.36
CA GLU A 214 -7.12 -22.22 -7.70
C GLU A 214 -5.59 -22.39 -7.75
N ASN A 215 -4.87 -21.36 -8.21
CA ASN A 215 -3.42 -21.38 -8.37
C ASN A 215 -2.70 -20.35 -7.46
N LYS A 216 -3.40 -19.77 -6.47
CA LYS A 216 -2.89 -18.65 -5.68
C LYS A 216 -3.01 -18.93 -4.19
N ILE A 217 -1.92 -19.35 -3.57
CA ILE A 217 -1.71 -19.39 -2.10
C ILE A 217 -2.73 -20.26 -1.35
N ASP A 218 -2.25 -21.21 -0.56
CA ASP A 218 -3.12 -21.99 0.33
C ASP A 218 -3.67 -21.10 1.46
N LEU A 219 -4.92 -20.66 1.29
CA LEU A 219 -5.68 -19.91 2.30
C LEU A 219 -6.34 -20.88 3.28
N THR A 220 -6.36 -20.51 4.56
CA THR A 220 -7.17 -21.24 5.55
C THR A 220 -8.66 -21.05 5.30
N GLU A 221 -9.50 -21.97 5.80
CA GLU A 221 -10.97 -21.90 5.69
C GLU A 221 -11.52 -20.53 6.08
N ASN A 222 -11.11 -20.03 7.25
CA ASN A 222 -11.52 -18.72 7.76
C ASN A 222 -11.07 -17.56 6.85
N GLN A 223 -9.89 -17.66 6.23
CA GLN A 223 -9.39 -16.65 5.31
C GLN A 223 -10.18 -16.65 3.99
N LYS A 224 -10.47 -17.83 3.44
CA LYS A 224 -11.29 -17.97 2.23
C LYS A 224 -12.69 -17.41 2.47
N THR A 225 -13.33 -17.79 3.58
CA THR A 225 -14.66 -17.30 3.98
C THR A 225 -14.71 -15.78 4.13
N ARG A 226 -13.71 -15.15 4.78
CA ARG A 226 -13.66 -13.69 4.91
C ARG A 226 -13.41 -12.97 3.58
N LYS A 227 -12.53 -13.49 2.73
CA LYS A 227 -12.27 -12.91 1.40
C LYS A 227 -13.48 -13.03 0.49
N PHE A 228 -14.17 -14.18 0.53
CA PHE A 228 -15.39 -14.39 -0.22
C PHE A 228 -16.53 -13.48 0.27
N ALA A 229 -16.72 -13.36 1.59
CA ALA A 229 -17.67 -12.42 2.18
C ALA A 229 -17.45 -10.97 1.72
N GLN A 230 -16.21 -10.49 1.75
CA GLN A 230 -15.85 -9.14 1.27
C GLN A 230 -16.24 -8.95 -0.20
N TRP A 231 -16.03 -9.96 -1.02
CA TRP A 231 -16.34 -9.89 -2.43
C TRP A 231 -17.84 -9.91 -2.72
N LEU A 232 -18.61 -10.77 -2.06
CA LEU A 232 -20.07 -10.76 -2.14
C LEU A 232 -20.66 -9.42 -1.72
N ILE A 233 -20.18 -8.85 -0.62
CA ILE A 233 -20.62 -7.52 -0.14
C ILE A 233 -20.33 -6.44 -1.20
N LEU A 234 -19.18 -6.52 -1.89
CA LEU A 234 -18.82 -5.57 -2.93
C LEU A 234 -19.76 -5.69 -4.15
N GLU A 235 -20.04 -6.91 -4.61
CA GLU A 235 -20.95 -7.14 -5.73
C GLU A 235 -22.38 -6.74 -5.39
N PHE A 236 -22.85 -7.04 -4.18
CA PHE A 236 -24.16 -6.59 -3.68
C PHE A 236 -24.30 -5.06 -3.74
N LYS A 237 -23.27 -4.34 -3.28
CA LYS A 237 -23.23 -2.86 -3.35
C LYS A 237 -23.27 -2.34 -4.79
N LYS A 238 -22.62 -3.02 -5.75
CA LYS A 238 -22.69 -2.65 -7.17
C LYS A 238 -24.10 -2.83 -7.74
N GLN A 239 -24.78 -3.94 -7.40
CA GLN A 239 -26.16 -4.18 -7.82
C GLN A 239 -27.11 -3.12 -7.25
N ALA A 240 -26.94 -2.73 -5.98
CA ALA A 240 -27.73 -1.64 -5.38
C ALA A 240 -27.51 -0.28 -6.07
N VAL A 241 -26.31 0.02 -6.55
CA VAL A 241 -26.03 1.26 -7.30
C VAL A 241 -26.58 1.20 -8.73
N SER A 242 -26.59 0.02 -9.36
CA SER A 242 -27.17 -0.18 -10.69
C SER A 242 -28.69 -0.06 -10.68
N ASN A 243 -29.37 -0.58 -9.65
CA ASN A 243 -30.83 -0.54 -9.54
C ASN A 243 -31.38 0.85 -9.19
N ASN A 244 -30.55 1.76 -8.67
CA ASN A 244 -30.91 3.15 -8.36
C ASN A 244 -30.68 4.13 -9.52
N LYS A 245 -30.31 3.65 -10.72
CA LYS A 245 -30.15 4.46 -11.94
C LYS A 245 -31.32 4.19 -12.90
N SER A 246 -32.48 4.76 -12.61
CA SER A 246 -33.61 4.85 -13.54
C SER A 246 -33.62 6.22 -14.25
N GLU A 247 -33.53 6.17 -15.60
CA GLU A 247 -33.74 7.16 -16.70
C GLU A 247 -33.52 8.68 -16.54
N PRO A 248 -33.00 9.37 -17.59
CA PRO A 248 -32.87 10.83 -17.59
C PRO A 248 -34.16 11.50 -18.12
N GLU A 249 -34.85 12.26 -17.27
CA GLU A 249 -35.87 13.19 -17.74
C GLU A 249 -35.22 14.42 -18.41
N LYS A 250 -35.59 14.67 -19.67
CA LYS A 250 -35.27 15.90 -20.39
C LYS A 250 -36.12 17.05 -19.86
N ALA A 251 -35.51 18.12 -19.32
CA ALA A 251 -36.06 19.47 -19.43
C ALA A 251 -35.03 20.58 -19.12
N ILE A 252 -34.79 21.39 -20.17
CA ILE A 252 -34.64 22.85 -20.19
C ILE A 252 -33.36 23.45 -19.60
N GLN A 253 -32.50 23.89 -20.52
CA GLN A 253 -31.51 24.95 -20.32
C GLN A 253 -32.23 26.26 -20.00
N THR A 254 -32.01 26.80 -18.80
CA THR A 254 -32.04 28.25 -18.57
C THR A 254 -30.63 28.70 -18.18
N SER A 255 -30.04 29.48 -19.07
CA SER A 255 -28.77 30.16 -18.90
C SER A 255 -28.86 31.23 -17.82
N LEU A 256 -28.07 31.10 -16.75
CA LEU A 256 -27.76 32.21 -15.85
C LEU A 256 -26.24 32.24 -15.59
N ASN A 257 -25.60 33.13 -16.35
CA ASN A 257 -24.44 33.98 -16.09
C ASN A 257 -23.34 33.54 -15.10
N VAL A 258 -22.11 33.42 -15.62
CA VAL A 258 -20.88 33.02 -14.89
C VAL A 258 -20.31 34.09 -13.94
N ASN A 259 -20.88 35.30 -13.91
CA ASN A 259 -20.33 36.43 -13.15
C ASN A 259 -21.04 36.77 -11.82
N GLU A 260 -21.97 35.94 -11.31
CA GLU A 260 -22.65 36.22 -10.03
C GLU A 260 -21.98 35.66 -8.77
N ALA A 261 -20.89 34.88 -8.88
CA ALA A 261 -20.26 34.23 -7.73
C ALA A 261 -19.24 35.10 -6.95
N TRP A 262 -19.00 36.35 -7.36
CA TRP A 262 -17.93 37.20 -6.79
C TRP A 262 -18.40 38.57 -6.30
N SER A 263 -19.59 38.66 -5.70
CA SER A 263 -19.99 39.85 -4.95
C SER A 263 -20.89 39.52 -3.77
N LYS A 264 -20.29 38.98 -2.70
CA LYS A 264 -20.77 39.22 -1.33
C LYS A 264 -19.56 39.38 -0.39
N PRO A 265 -19.48 40.48 0.38
CA PRO A 265 -18.35 40.77 1.26
C PRO A 265 -18.31 39.81 2.46
N GLN A 266 -17.09 39.52 2.90
CA GLN A 266 -16.80 38.76 4.12
C GLN A 266 -17.44 39.44 5.33
N GLU A 267 -18.35 38.75 6.02
CA GLU A 267 -18.76 39.14 7.37
C GLU A 267 -17.60 38.86 8.34
N LEU A 268 -17.05 39.94 8.88
CA LEU A 268 -16.13 39.95 10.02
C LEU A 268 -16.83 39.31 11.23
N VAL A 269 -16.37 38.14 11.65
CA VAL A 269 -16.71 37.58 12.96
C VAL A 269 -15.97 38.42 14.01
N VAL A 270 -16.71 39.22 14.76
CA VAL A 270 -16.25 39.94 15.95
C VAL A 270 -15.97 38.90 17.04
N TYR A 271 -14.71 38.80 17.47
CA TYR A 271 -14.36 38.06 18.68
C TYR A 271 -14.85 38.86 19.89
N ASN A 272 -15.77 38.28 20.66
CA ASN A 272 -16.07 38.79 22.00
C ASN A 272 -14.88 38.46 22.92
N GLU A 273 -14.37 39.48 23.62
CA GLU A 273 -13.36 39.34 24.66
C GLU A 273 -13.85 38.35 25.73
N ALA A 274 -13.20 37.19 25.80
CA ALA A 274 -13.31 36.32 26.95
C ALA A 274 -12.55 37.00 28.11
N GLN A 275 -13.27 37.41 29.15
CA GLN A 275 -12.66 37.78 30.43
C GLN A 275 -11.89 36.57 30.97
N LEU A 276 -10.56 36.71 31.01
CA LEU A 276 -9.67 35.86 31.79
C LEU A 276 -9.95 36.12 33.29
N PRO A 277 -10.14 35.08 34.12
CA PRO A 277 -10.10 35.25 35.56
C PRO A 277 -8.66 35.59 35.98
N GLU A 278 -8.53 36.65 36.77
CA GLU A 278 -7.29 37.11 37.37
C GLU A 278 -6.84 36.09 38.43
N LEU A 279 -5.74 35.37 38.16
CA LEU A 279 -5.12 34.45 39.11
C LEU A 279 -4.44 35.26 40.20
N THR A 280 -4.82 35.03 41.46
CA THR A 280 -4.21 35.69 42.61
C THR A 280 -2.92 34.96 43.03
N GLU A 281 -2.00 35.68 43.68
CA GLU A 281 -0.70 35.14 44.16
C GLU A 281 -0.81 33.98 45.19
N GLN A 282 -2.02 33.48 45.47
CA GLN A 282 -2.26 32.33 46.34
C GLN A 282 -2.34 30.98 45.61
N ASP A 283 -2.45 30.97 44.27
CA ASP A 283 -2.59 29.72 43.48
C ASP A 283 -1.24 29.12 43.01
N VAL A 284 -0.11 29.76 43.35
CA VAL A 284 1.24 29.35 42.90
C VAL A 284 1.99 28.49 43.94
N GLU A 285 1.46 28.30 45.16
CA GLU A 285 2.11 27.49 46.21
C GLU A 285 1.65 26.03 46.29
N GLU A 286 0.66 25.57 45.51
CA GLU A 286 0.15 24.19 45.60
C GLU A 286 0.81 23.20 44.61
N TRP A 287 1.85 23.62 43.89
CA TRP A 287 2.60 22.77 42.95
C TRP A 287 4.14 22.85 43.11
N MET A 288 4.62 23.12 44.33
CA MET A 288 6.01 22.83 44.73
C MET A 288 6.08 21.65 45.69
#